data_AF-A0A1V6BL63-F1
#
_entry.id   AF-A0A1V6BL63-F1
#
_cell.length_a   1.000
_cell.length_b   1.000
_cell.length_c   1.000
_cell.angle_alpha   90.00
_cell.angle_beta   90.00
_cell.angle_gamma   90.00
#
_symmetry.space_group_name_H-M   'P 1'
#
loop_
_entity.id
_entity.type
_entity.pdbx_description
1 polymer ?
#
loop_
_entity_poly.entity_id
_entity_poly.type
_entity_poly.pdbx_seq_one_letter_code
_entity_poly.pdbx_strand_id
1 'polypeptide(L)'
;MRKIIRKIAVLLTLTFFSLILTSCTDKVLGIAIDETSIPDHIVVGTFDITDLNLVVTKGNYQTETIPVTISMISATDFAKLSNVGTHEIAITYLGFTINVTLKIEAPSDQDIETVLQSDLAEIAIPAVMSDLFVLPLNGTHGSTISWETDSSALTVSTGGTVTLTRPLYFEEDLAVTLTATLEYYGKTLSQTFDTLIPKRNKDDVDEQIESVAFGLTLPELIDNTLNLPFNVPNISGLKIEWASNNPEIIVINNPLQTVQVLSPETDTPVTLSFTIHYQNRSYSHFDGFTVIVKKGTTPAPAVTDLSLDGSILSWTGVEGAESYAVYVDGALVKIVENSFVDLDTVIDSDGRYTIGIQTNPFGSYAPSLIVEIPYQQIPSHVEAYYRDLDFALVGNALKMELRELITVTHTTKTSYASLRQHLQYTDASLTDDSKILLFYSRIEVDKTWDNGATYNREHVWAQSLGWFTESGAGSDLHHIRPTDPSVNSSVNNRKFGNVEGGKQINLSKKNGEGLIDGFYKGDLFEPADEVKGDVARIIFYLMTRYPESDSYSFTSVASSLELLLEWNALDPVDEFEARRNDRTWEIQGNRNPFIDFSFLADQIWG
;
A
#
# COMPACT_ATOMS: atom_id res chain seq x y z
N MET A 1 1.57 -45.65 61.18
CA MET A 1 2.30 -44.91 60.13
C MET A 1 1.44 -44.93 58.86
N ARG A 2 1.15 -43.77 58.23
CA ARG A 2 0.45 -43.56 56.91
C ARG A 2 -0.96 -44.20 56.75
N LYS A 3 -2.03 -43.38 56.75
CA LYS A 3 -2.85 -42.92 55.57
C LYS A 3 -3.62 -44.07 54.86
N ILE A 4 -4.97 -44.20 54.79
CA ILE A 4 -6.17 -43.33 54.63
C ILE A 4 -6.95 -43.81 53.36
N ILE A 5 -8.26 -44.14 53.49
CA ILE A 5 -9.38 -44.15 52.48
C ILE A 5 -10.42 -45.27 52.78
N ARG A 6 -11.70 -44.89 53.02
CA ARG A 6 -13.02 -45.57 52.77
C ARG A 6 -14.11 -44.93 53.67
N LYS A 7 -15.25 -44.40 53.15
CA LYS A 7 -16.51 -45.02 52.64
C LYS A 7 -17.57 -45.37 53.73
N ILE A 8 -18.84 -45.48 53.26
CA ILE A 8 -20.13 -45.95 53.88
C ILE A 8 -21.09 -44.78 54.22
N ALA A 9 -22.37 -44.63 53.78
CA ALA A 9 -23.38 -45.39 52.99
C ALA A 9 -24.48 -46.16 53.78
N VAL A 10 -25.78 -46.21 53.42
CA VAL A 10 -26.65 -45.39 52.52
C VAL A 10 -28.15 -45.74 52.72
N LEU A 11 -29.07 -44.85 52.28
CA LEU A 11 -30.52 -45.04 51.96
C LEU A 11 -31.61 -45.05 53.08
N LEU A 12 -32.64 -44.20 52.86
CA LEU A 12 -34.10 -44.28 53.18
C LEU A 12 -34.59 -44.89 54.52
N THR A 13 -35.46 -44.21 55.29
CA THR A 13 -36.90 -44.03 54.95
C THR A 13 -37.58 -42.79 55.59
N LEU A 14 -38.79 -42.47 55.13
CA LEU A 14 -39.69 -41.41 55.60
C LEU A 14 -40.67 -42.00 56.65
N THR A 15 -41.30 -41.30 57.62
CA THR A 15 -41.37 -39.86 58.04
C THR A 15 -41.76 -39.83 59.56
N PHE A 16 -42.22 -38.79 60.29
CA PHE A 16 -42.85 -37.49 60.00
C PHE A 16 -42.77 -36.50 61.21
N PHE A 17 -43.34 -35.30 61.05
CA PHE A 17 -43.80 -34.36 62.11
C PHE A 17 -42.83 -34.01 63.27
N SER A 18 -41.85 -33.17 62.97
CA SER A 18 -41.57 -32.00 63.82
C SER A 18 -41.64 -30.76 62.95
N LEU A 19 -42.84 -30.21 62.81
CA LEU A 19 -43.08 -28.98 62.07
C LEU A 19 -43.20 -27.82 63.06
N ILE A 20 -42.30 -26.84 62.94
CA ILE A 20 -42.51 -25.38 63.06
C ILE A 20 -41.13 -24.67 63.16
N LEU A 21 -40.99 -23.51 62.49
CA LEU A 21 -39.88 -22.52 62.60
C LEU A 21 -38.51 -22.73 61.90
N THR A 22 -38.38 -23.55 60.84
CA THR A 22 -37.16 -23.55 59.97
C THR A 22 -37.43 -23.66 58.46
N SER A 23 -38.32 -22.83 57.90
CA SER A 23 -38.52 -22.75 56.43
C SER A 23 -39.08 -21.44 55.84
N CYS A 24 -39.22 -20.36 56.64
CA CYS A 24 -39.66 -19.05 56.13
C CYS A 24 -38.58 -17.95 56.18
N THR A 25 -37.41 -18.20 56.78
CA THR A 25 -36.35 -17.19 56.96
C THR A 25 -35.66 -16.78 55.67
N ASP A 26 -35.49 -17.70 54.72
CA ASP A 26 -34.63 -17.51 53.54
C ASP A 26 -35.42 -17.30 52.24
N LYS A 27 -36.75 -17.27 52.32
CA LYS A 27 -37.60 -16.94 51.17
C LYS A 27 -37.66 -15.43 50.99
N VAL A 28 -37.20 -14.91 49.84
CA VAL A 28 -37.41 -13.51 49.46
C VAL A 28 -38.91 -13.24 49.24
N LEU A 29 -39.39 -12.12 49.81
CA LEU A 29 -40.75 -11.60 49.62
C LEU A 29 -40.81 -10.45 48.61
N GLY A 30 -39.70 -9.73 48.42
CA GLY A 30 -39.55 -8.62 47.49
C GLY A 30 -38.17 -7.98 47.58
N ILE A 31 -37.86 -7.12 46.62
CA ILE A 31 -36.64 -6.30 46.57
C ILE A 31 -37.02 -4.84 46.31
N ALA A 32 -36.18 -3.91 46.76
CA ALA A 32 -36.21 -2.50 46.42
C ALA A 32 -34.78 -2.00 46.17
N ILE A 33 -34.61 -0.86 45.51
CA ILE A 33 -33.32 -0.18 45.46
C ILE A 33 -33.12 0.59 46.78
N ASP A 34 -31.90 0.64 47.29
CA ASP A 34 -31.53 1.62 48.31
C ASP A 34 -31.33 2.97 47.60
N GLU A 35 -32.30 3.87 47.72
CA GLU A 35 -32.23 5.21 47.10
C GLU A 35 -31.01 6.01 47.57
N THR A 36 -30.42 5.69 48.75
CA THR A 36 -29.19 6.34 49.23
C THR A 36 -27.91 5.82 48.58
N SER A 37 -28.01 4.76 47.77
CA SER A 37 -26.90 4.22 46.97
C SER A 37 -26.85 4.75 45.53
N ILE A 38 -27.84 5.53 45.11
CA ILE A 38 -27.87 6.15 43.78
C ILE A 38 -27.07 7.47 43.85
N PRO A 39 -25.99 7.65 43.07
CA PRO A 39 -25.25 8.92 43.06
C PRO A 39 -26.10 10.07 42.48
N ASP A 40 -26.04 11.24 43.11
CA ASP A 40 -26.71 12.47 42.63
C ASP A 40 -26.27 12.88 41.21
N HIS A 41 -25.01 12.56 40.87
CA HIS A 41 -24.40 12.79 39.56
C HIS A 41 -23.69 11.52 39.09
N ILE A 42 -23.99 11.07 37.88
CA ILE A 42 -23.39 9.90 37.23
C ILE A 42 -22.78 10.38 35.92
N VAL A 43 -21.46 10.42 35.81
CA VAL A 43 -20.78 10.78 34.55
C VAL A 43 -20.62 9.50 33.70
N VAL A 44 -20.87 9.63 32.39
CA VAL A 44 -20.69 8.52 31.45
C VAL A 44 -19.26 7.96 31.53
N GLY A 45 -19.14 6.64 31.70
CA GLY A 45 -17.86 5.94 31.80
C GLY A 45 -17.19 5.91 33.18
N THR A 46 -17.64 6.69 34.18
CA THR A 46 -17.00 6.76 35.51
C THR A 46 -17.72 5.96 36.61
N PHE A 47 -18.84 5.31 36.29
CA PHE A 47 -19.77 4.73 37.25
C PHE A 47 -19.74 3.20 37.22
N ASP A 48 -19.46 2.57 38.37
CA ASP A 48 -19.54 1.13 38.53
C ASP A 48 -20.95 0.73 39.02
N ILE A 49 -21.56 -0.24 38.37
CA ILE A 49 -22.91 -0.69 38.72
C ILE A 49 -22.99 -1.37 40.10
N THR A 50 -21.83 -1.72 40.69
CA THR A 50 -21.71 -2.28 42.05
C THR A 50 -21.79 -1.22 43.17
N ASP A 51 -21.76 0.07 42.84
CA ASP A 51 -22.06 1.15 43.79
C ASP A 51 -23.54 1.13 44.24
N LEU A 52 -24.44 0.69 43.35
CA LEU A 52 -25.86 0.51 43.66
C LEU A 52 -26.10 -0.66 44.61
N ASN A 53 -27.06 -0.50 45.52
CA ASN A 53 -27.41 -1.52 46.52
C ASN A 53 -28.90 -1.86 46.51
N LEU A 54 -29.23 -3.16 46.58
CA LEU A 54 -30.59 -3.68 46.72
C LEU A 54 -30.93 -3.96 48.19
N VAL A 55 -32.10 -3.52 48.62
CA VAL A 55 -32.72 -3.93 49.89
C VAL A 55 -33.62 -5.14 49.64
N VAL A 56 -33.18 -6.31 50.10
CA VAL A 56 -33.90 -7.60 49.95
C VAL A 56 -34.72 -7.88 51.20
N THR A 57 -36.04 -8.03 51.06
CA THR A 57 -36.94 -8.38 52.17
C THR A 57 -37.14 -9.89 52.26
N LYS A 58 -36.82 -10.48 53.42
CA LYS A 58 -36.94 -11.91 53.71
C LYS A 58 -38.28 -12.28 54.35
N GLY A 59 -38.63 -13.56 54.34
CA GLY A 59 -39.92 -14.11 54.81
C GLY A 59 -40.16 -14.02 56.33
N ASN A 60 -39.20 -13.52 57.09
CA ASN A 60 -39.32 -13.10 58.49
C ASN A 60 -39.49 -11.56 58.64
N TYR A 61 -39.69 -10.82 57.55
CA TYR A 61 -39.75 -9.37 57.48
C TYR A 61 -38.47 -8.64 57.95
N GLN A 62 -37.32 -9.32 57.92
CA GLN A 62 -36.01 -8.66 58.03
C GLN A 62 -35.53 -8.26 56.63
N THR A 63 -34.82 -7.14 56.56
CA THR A 63 -34.18 -6.61 55.35
C THR A 63 -32.68 -6.87 55.38
N GLU A 64 -32.09 -7.13 54.22
CA GLU A 64 -30.64 -7.24 54.01
C GLU A 64 -30.26 -6.39 52.79
N THR A 65 -29.19 -5.60 52.91
CA THR A 65 -28.66 -4.80 51.81
C THR A 65 -27.53 -5.55 51.11
N ILE A 66 -27.59 -5.67 49.79
CA ILE A 66 -26.55 -6.32 48.96
C ILE A 66 -26.17 -5.41 47.77
N PRO A 67 -24.90 -5.41 47.32
CA PRO A 67 -24.54 -4.70 46.10
C PRO A 67 -25.21 -5.33 44.87
N VAL A 68 -25.56 -4.49 43.90
CA VAL A 68 -25.96 -4.91 42.56
C VAL A 68 -24.75 -5.50 41.86
N THR A 69 -24.96 -6.47 40.96
CA THR A 69 -23.91 -7.03 40.10
C THR A 69 -24.38 -7.05 38.65
N ILE A 70 -23.44 -6.99 37.68
CA ILE A 70 -23.74 -7.02 36.24
C ILE A 70 -24.69 -8.17 35.87
N SER A 71 -24.54 -9.33 36.52
CA SER A 71 -25.40 -10.52 36.36
C SER A 71 -26.88 -10.36 36.80
N MET A 72 -27.24 -9.25 37.46
CA MET A 72 -28.63 -8.92 37.80
C MET A 72 -29.33 -8.07 36.73
N ILE A 73 -28.60 -7.60 35.71
CA ILE A 73 -29.05 -6.62 34.72
C ILE A 73 -28.94 -7.23 33.31
N SER A 74 -29.81 -6.83 32.39
CA SER A 74 -29.72 -7.30 30.99
C SER A 74 -28.58 -6.62 30.24
N ALA A 75 -27.98 -7.28 29.24
CA ALA A 75 -26.95 -6.66 28.41
C ALA A 75 -27.45 -5.38 27.71
N THR A 76 -28.74 -5.35 27.34
CA THR A 76 -29.41 -4.18 26.74
C THR A 76 -29.54 -3.02 27.73
N ASP A 77 -29.80 -3.30 29.00
CA ASP A 77 -29.89 -2.28 30.06
C ASP A 77 -28.50 -1.79 30.48
N PHE A 78 -27.51 -2.69 30.56
CA PHE A 78 -26.12 -2.35 30.85
C PHE A 78 -25.52 -1.44 29.77
N ALA A 79 -25.81 -1.69 28.49
CA ALA A 79 -25.36 -0.84 27.38
C ALA A 79 -25.91 0.61 27.42
N LYS A 80 -27.02 0.86 28.12
CA LYS A 80 -27.51 2.23 28.36
C LYS A 80 -26.54 3.05 29.19
N LEU A 81 -25.76 2.41 30.07
CA LEU A 81 -24.84 3.07 31.00
C LEU A 81 -23.65 3.76 30.29
N SER A 82 -23.37 3.36 29.04
CA SER A 82 -22.36 3.99 28.18
C SER A 82 -22.88 5.21 27.39
N ASN A 83 -24.09 5.70 27.67
CA ASN A 83 -24.73 6.79 26.91
C ASN A 83 -25.22 7.91 27.83
N VAL A 84 -24.97 9.17 27.47
CA VAL A 84 -25.52 10.34 28.17
C VAL A 84 -27.05 10.38 28.00
N GLY A 85 -27.79 10.65 29.08
CA GLY A 85 -29.25 10.71 29.09
C GLY A 85 -29.89 10.14 30.37
N THR A 86 -31.21 10.22 30.46
CA THR A 86 -31.99 9.56 31.53
C THR A 86 -32.42 8.18 31.07
N HIS A 87 -31.97 7.14 31.76
CA HIS A 87 -32.18 5.74 31.40
C HIS A 87 -32.87 4.98 32.51
N GLU A 88 -33.89 4.19 32.16
CA GLU A 88 -34.46 3.19 33.06
C GLU A 88 -33.75 1.84 32.82
N ILE A 89 -33.25 1.20 33.88
CA ILE A 89 -32.64 -0.14 33.86
C ILE A 89 -33.44 -1.12 34.72
N ALA A 90 -33.57 -2.36 34.27
CA ALA A 90 -34.21 -3.43 35.03
C ALA A 90 -33.19 -4.24 35.83
N ILE A 91 -33.34 -4.28 37.16
CA ILE A 91 -32.49 -5.06 38.08
C ILE A 91 -33.31 -6.25 38.59
N THR A 92 -32.81 -7.47 38.38
CA THR A 92 -33.51 -8.73 38.68
C THR A 92 -32.73 -9.59 39.67
N TYR A 93 -33.37 -9.96 40.78
CA TYR A 93 -32.79 -10.80 41.83
C TYR A 93 -33.78 -11.89 42.27
N LEU A 94 -33.37 -13.16 42.16
CA LEU A 94 -34.14 -14.36 42.54
C LEU A 94 -35.60 -14.41 42.03
N GLY A 95 -35.85 -13.86 40.84
CA GLY A 95 -37.17 -13.85 40.19
C GLY A 95 -38.05 -12.64 40.53
N PHE A 96 -37.56 -11.69 41.31
CA PHE A 96 -38.14 -10.36 41.45
C PHE A 96 -37.36 -9.37 40.58
N THR A 97 -38.06 -8.41 39.98
CA THR A 97 -37.47 -7.35 39.15
C THR A 97 -37.97 -5.99 39.63
N ILE A 98 -37.08 -5.00 39.67
CA ILE A 98 -37.40 -3.59 39.85
C ILE A 98 -36.77 -2.77 38.73
N ASN A 99 -37.34 -1.60 38.47
CA ASN A 99 -36.76 -0.61 37.57
C ASN A 99 -36.08 0.49 38.38
N VAL A 100 -34.92 0.95 37.93
CA VAL A 100 -34.21 2.10 38.50
C VAL A 100 -33.96 3.10 37.38
N THR A 101 -34.30 4.37 37.61
CA THR A 101 -33.99 5.46 36.67
C THR A 101 -32.68 6.12 37.09
N LEU A 102 -31.70 6.11 36.19
CA LEU A 102 -30.40 6.75 36.36
C LEU A 102 -30.29 7.92 35.37
N LYS A 103 -29.73 9.05 35.81
CA LYS A 103 -29.45 10.21 34.96
C LYS A 103 -27.95 10.29 34.71
N ILE A 104 -27.54 9.98 33.49
CA ILE A 104 -26.14 9.96 33.06
C ILE A 104 -25.83 11.28 32.37
N GLU A 105 -24.79 11.96 32.82
CA GLU A 105 -24.36 13.28 32.36
C GLU A 105 -23.06 13.17 31.56
N ALA A 106 -22.81 14.14 30.68
CA ALA A 106 -21.53 14.28 30.00
C ALA A 106 -20.46 14.77 31.00
N PRO A 107 -19.17 14.42 30.81
CA PRO A 107 -18.08 15.02 31.58
C PRO A 107 -18.07 16.55 31.42
N SER A 108 -17.59 17.28 32.42
CA SER A 108 -17.48 18.74 32.32
C SER A 108 -16.29 19.13 31.43
N ASP A 109 -16.30 20.37 30.93
CA ASP A 109 -15.17 20.95 30.18
C ASP A 109 -13.83 20.82 30.93
N GLN A 110 -13.86 20.84 32.27
CA GLN A 110 -12.66 20.69 33.10
C GLN A 110 -12.18 19.22 33.19
N ASP A 111 -13.10 18.25 33.17
CA ASP A 111 -12.76 16.83 33.15
C ASP A 111 -12.21 16.43 31.78
N ILE A 112 -12.82 16.94 30.70
CA ILE A 112 -12.37 16.74 29.32
C ILE A 112 -10.94 17.30 29.13
N GLU A 113 -10.68 18.52 29.58
CA GLU A 113 -9.33 19.10 29.58
C GLU A 113 -8.34 18.24 30.39
N THR A 114 -8.76 17.69 31.53
CA THR A 114 -7.90 16.84 32.38
C THR A 114 -7.55 15.51 31.69
N VAL A 115 -8.48 14.92 30.94
CA VAL A 115 -8.22 13.73 30.11
C VAL A 115 -7.24 14.06 28.99
N LEU A 116 -7.49 15.13 28.22
CA LEU A 116 -6.64 15.54 27.11
C LEU A 116 -5.20 15.86 27.57
N GLN A 117 -5.03 16.57 28.69
CA GLN A 117 -3.71 16.88 29.25
C GLN A 117 -2.99 15.64 29.81
N SER A 118 -3.73 14.70 30.41
CA SER A 118 -3.16 13.43 30.90
C SER A 118 -2.67 12.55 29.76
N ASP A 119 -3.51 12.37 28.73
CA ASP A 119 -3.16 11.57 27.55
C ASP A 119 -2.02 12.19 26.75
N LEU A 120 -2.00 13.52 26.60
CA LEU A 120 -0.89 14.22 25.95
C LEU A 120 0.43 14.02 26.71
N ALA A 121 0.40 14.03 28.05
CA ALA A 121 1.60 13.87 28.88
C ALA A 121 2.24 12.47 28.81
N GLU A 122 1.52 11.47 28.26
CA GLU A 122 2.04 10.12 28.03
C GLU A 122 2.61 9.91 26.62
N ILE A 123 2.42 10.86 25.69
CA ILE A 123 2.98 10.78 24.33
C ILE A 123 4.50 11.01 24.36
N ALA A 124 5.26 10.01 23.89
CA ALA A 124 6.71 10.06 23.80
C ALA A 124 7.20 9.75 22.38
N ILE A 125 7.80 10.75 21.72
CA ILE A 125 8.42 10.63 20.39
C ILE A 125 9.94 10.50 20.54
N PRO A 126 10.61 9.60 19.79
CA PRO A 126 12.06 9.48 19.84
C PRO A 126 12.73 10.71 19.23
N ALA A 127 13.76 11.23 19.90
CA ALA A 127 14.51 12.40 19.43
C ALA A 127 15.31 12.14 18.13
N VAL A 128 15.51 10.86 17.78
CA VAL A 128 16.10 10.42 16.50
C VAL A 128 15.31 9.23 16.00
N MET A 129 14.84 9.26 14.75
CA MET A 129 14.00 8.25 14.14
C MET A 129 14.76 7.53 13.01
N SER A 130 15.50 6.49 13.36
CA SER A 130 16.35 5.70 12.45
C SER A 130 15.67 4.48 11.81
N ASP A 131 14.54 4.06 12.37
CA ASP A 131 13.85 2.78 12.18
C ASP A 131 12.32 2.98 12.22
N LEU A 132 11.55 1.96 11.81
CA LEU A 132 10.08 1.99 11.83
C LEU A 132 9.53 2.34 13.23
N PHE A 133 8.61 3.30 13.30
CA PHE A 133 7.96 3.74 14.53
C PHE A 133 6.43 3.62 14.44
N VAL A 134 5.74 3.49 15.57
CA VAL A 134 4.27 3.46 15.62
C VAL A 134 3.79 4.51 16.60
N LEU A 135 3.03 5.47 16.09
CA LEU A 135 2.43 6.57 16.85
C LEU A 135 1.14 6.10 17.54
N PRO A 136 0.87 6.54 18.79
CA PRO A 136 -0.36 6.18 19.48
C PRO A 136 -1.55 6.88 18.81
N LEU A 137 -2.60 6.11 18.46
CA LEU A 137 -3.86 6.62 17.91
C LEU A 137 -4.96 6.82 18.96
N ASN A 138 -4.72 6.40 20.21
CA ASN A 138 -5.64 6.58 21.33
C ASN A 138 -4.81 6.82 22.61
N GLY A 139 -5.29 7.72 23.47
CA GLY A 139 -4.75 7.94 24.81
C GLY A 139 -5.26 6.89 25.81
N THR A 140 -4.55 6.75 26.94
CA THR A 140 -4.85 5.75 27.97
C THR A 140 -6.11 6.06 28.79
N HIS A 141 -6.53 7.33 28.81
CA HIS A 141 -7.74 7.85 29.47
C HIS A 141 -8.91 8.01 28.49
N GLY A 142 -8.72 7.68 27.20
CA GLY A 142 -9.77 7.49 26.21
C GLY A 142 -9.95 8.61 25.18
N SER A 143 -9.00 9.54 25.05
CA SER A 143 -8.94 10.41 23.85
C SER A 143 -8.56 9.61 22.59
N THR A 144 -9.02 10.05 21.42
CA THR A 144 -8.47 9.62 20.12
C THR A 144 -7.32 10.54 19.74
N ILE A 145 -6.36 10.07 18.95
CA ILE A 145 -5.16 10.84 18.55
C ILE A 145 -4.96 10.72 17.03
N SER A 146 -4.78 11.87 16.40
CA SER A 146 -4.45 12.04 14.99
C SER A 146 -3.08 12.70 14.83
N TRP A 147 -2.42 12.48 13.70
CA TRP A 147 -1.02 12.84 13.48
C TRP A 147 -0.78 13.46 12.11
N GLU A 148 -0.03 14.57 12.09
CA GLU A 148 0.43 15.27 10.89
C GLU A 148 1.96 15.47 10.94
N THR A 149 2.60 15.71 9.79
CA THR A 149 4.05 15.93 9.62
C THR A 149 4.30 17.15 8.73
N ASP A 150 5.36 17.92 9.01
CA ASP A 150 5.81 19.02 8.13
C ASP A 150 6.70 18.56 6.97
N SER A 151 7.15 17.29 6.99
CA SER A 151 8.10 16.73 6.03
C SER A 151 7.53 15.53 5.28
N SER A 152 7.67 15.54 3.94
CA SER A 152 7.37 14.42 3.05
C SER A 152 8.35 13.25 3.18
N ALA A 153 9.40 13.39 4.01
CA ALA A 153 10.28 12.28 4.37
C ALA A 153 9.65 11.34 5.42
N LEU A 154 8.50 11.69 6.01
CA LEU A 154 7.66 10.78 6.80
C LEU A 154 6.29 10.61 6.15
N THR A 155 5.70 9.42 6.27
CA THR A 155 4.25 9.25 6.12
C THR A 155 3.69 8.45 7.30
N VAL A 156 2.48 8.79 7.74
CA VAL A 156 1.81 8.11 8.87
C VAL A 156 0.59 7.37 8.34
N SER A 157 0.54 6.05 8.57
CA SER A 157 -0.59 5.23 8.13
C SER A 157 -1.83 5.44 9.02
N THR A 158 -2.99 4.97 8.55
CA THR A 158 -4.23 4.91 9.35
C THR A 158 -4.15 3.99 10.56
N GLY A 159 -3.07 3.19 10.69
CA GLY A 159 -2.72 2.40 11.89
C GLY A 159 -1.71 3.08 12.82
N GLY A 160 -1.22 4.27 12.49
CA GLY A 160 -0.20 5.01 13.25
C GLY A 160 1.24 4.60 12.91
N THR A 161 1.45 3.59 12.06
CA THR A 161 2.78 3.18 11.59
C THR A 161 3.40 4.28 10.73
N VAL A 162 4.61 4.71 11.09
CA VAL A 162 5.39 5.73 10.40
C VAL A 162 6.40 5.07 9.46
N THR A 163 6.28 5.32 8.16
CA THR A 163 7.35 5.03 7.20
C THR A 163 8.23 6.26 7.01
N LEU A 164 9.52 6.07 6.71
CA LEU A 164 10.49 7.15 6.64
C LEU A 164 11.49 7.00 5.49
N THR A 165 11.89 8.13 4.90
CA THR A 165 12.94 8.22 3.89
C THR A 165 14.15 8.93 4.49
N ARG A 166 15.26 8.20 4.68
CA ARG A 166 16.50 8.75 5.26
C ARG A 166 17.31 9.54 4.23
N PRO A 167 17.84 10.73 4.57
CA PRO A 167 18.77 11.49 3.74
C PRO A 167 20.02 10.69 3.33
N LEU A 168 20.70 11.15 2.29
CA LEU A 168 21.94 10.56 1.75
C LEU A 168 23.13 10.89 2.65
N TYR A 169 24.16 10.04 2.67
CA TYR A 169 25.26 10.17 3.64
C TYR A 169 26.02 11.52 3.55
N PHE A 170 25.99 12.17 2.38
CA PHE A 170 26.61 13.46 2.10
C PHE A 170 25.70 14.67 2.37
N GLU A 171 24.41 14.46 2.62
CA GLU A 171 23.49 15.50 3.12
C GLU A 171 23.68 15.71 4.64
N GLU A 172 22.81 16.48 5.29
CA GLU A 172 22.76 16.57 6.77
C GLU A 172 21.60 15.73 7.32
N ASP A 173 21.59 15.49 8.64
CA ASP A 173 20.45 14.83 9.30
C ASP A 173 19.20 15.74 9.24
N LEU A 174 18.05 15.17 8.83
CA LEU A 174 16.85 15.94 8.55
C LEU A 174 15.99 16.11 9.81
N ALA A 175 15.82 17.36 10.26
CA ALA A 175 14.87 17.70 11.31
C ALA A 175 13.43 17.69 10.77
N VAL A 176 12.50 17.13 11.54
CA VAL A 176 11.08 16.97 11.19
C VAL A 176 10.19 17.23 12.40
N THR A 177 9.04 17.88 12.19
CA THR A 177 8.04 18.17 13.22
C THR A 177 6.82 17.27 13.04
N LEU A 178 6.51 16.45 14.06
CA LEU A 178 5.24 15.71 14.15
C LEU A 178 4.24 16.48 15.01
N THR A 179 3.00 16.64 14.53
CA THR A 179 1.92 17.26 15.30
C THR A 179 0.92 16.20 15.73
N ALA A 180 0.76 16.00 17.04
CA ALA A 180 -0.35 15.25 17.60
C ALA A 180 -1.56 16.17 17.76
N THR A 181 -2.75 15.69 17.40
CA THR A 181 -4.04 16.31 17.76
C THR A 181 -4.92 15.27 18.42
N LEU A 182 -5.16 15.45 19.72
CA LEU A 182 -6.00 14.62 20.55
C LEU A 182 -7.45 15.15 20.51
N GLU A 183 -8.45 14.28 20.41
CA GLU A 183 -9.88 14.63 20.56
C GLU A 183 -10.55 13.82 21.67
N TYR A 184 -11.35 14.48 22.51
CA TYR A 184 -12.23 13.85 23.49
C TYR A 184 -13.53 14.66 23.64
N TYR A 185 -14.69 14.00 23.47
CA TYR A 185 -16.02 14.63 23.51
C TYR A 185 -16.17 15.89 22.62
N GLY A 186 -15.51 15.94 21.46
CA GLY A 186 -15.56 17.09 20.55
C GLY A 186 -14.76 18.32 21.02
N LYS A 187 -13.88 18.16 22.01
CA LYS A 187 -12.81 19.13 22.33
C LYS A 187 -11.48 18.56 21.86
N THR A 188 -10.59 19.44 21.39
CA THR A 188 -9.29 19.07 20.82
C THR A 188 -8.13 19.75 21.54
N LEU A 189 -7.02 19.03 21.71
CA LEU A 189 -5.74 19.54 22.20
C LEU A 189 -4.61 19.08 21.28
N SER A 190 -3.71 19.97 20.87
CA SER A 190 -2.63 19.66 19.93
C SER A 190 -1.26 20.06 20.46
N GLN A 191 -0.22 19.29 20.09
CA GLN A 191 1.16 19.50 20.50
C GLN A 191 2.13 19.03 19.39
N THR A 192 3.22 19.78 19.21
CA THR A 192 4.32 19.42 18.30
C THR A 192 5.43 18.65 18.99
N PHE A 193 6.09 17.76 18.25
CA PHE A 193 7.21 16.92 18.69
C PHE A 193 8.29 16.93 17.61
N ASP A 194 9.44 17.49 17.94
CA ASP A 194 10.58 17.60 17.02
C ASP A 194 11.40 16.30 17.05
N THR A 195 11.77 15.77 15.88
CA THR A 195 12.62 14.58 15.73
C THR A 195 13.67 14.78 14.62
N LEU A 196 14.67 13.90 14.58
CA LEU A 196 15.75 13.90 13.58
C LEU A 196 15.77 12.56 12.84
N ILE A 197 15.61 12.59 11.51
CA ILE A 197 15.84 11.44 10.64
C ILE A 197 17.33 11.42 10.29
N PRO A 198 18.12 10.47 10.81
CA PRO A 198 19.56 10.45 10.57
C PRO A 198 19.83 9.99 9.14
N LYS A 199 20.81 10.61 8.50
CA LYS A 199 21.24 10.25 7.14
C LYS A 199 21.78 8.83 7.05
N ARG A 200 21.86 8.30 5.83
CA ARG A 200 22.31 6.94 5.53
C ARG A 200 23.80 6.76 5.84
N ASN A 201 24.21 5.52 6.06
CA ASN A 201 25.63 5.15 6.05
C ASN A 201 26.12 5.12 4.59
N LYS A 202 27.33 5.61 4.31
CA LYS A 202 27.93 5.54 2.97
C LYS A 202 28.04 4.10 2.46
N ASP A 203 27.54 3.87 1.24
CA ASP A 203 27.84 2.67 0.43
C ASP A 203 28.48 3.06 -0.92
N ASP A 204 28.88 2.03 -1.70
CA ASP A 204 29.55 2.19 -3.00
C ASP A 204 28.62 2.75 -4.10
N VAL A 205 27.30 2.79 -3.87
CA VAL A 205 26.30 3.33 -4.80
C VAL A 205 26.12 4.82 -4.57
N ASP A 206 25.97 5.23 -3.32
CA ASP A 206 25.79 6.64 -2.96
C ASP A 206 27.03 7.49 -3.34
N GLU A 207 28.25 6.94 -3.36
CA GLU A 207 29.46 7.65 -3.84
C GLU A 207 29.43 7.92 -5.36
N GLN A 208 28.83 7.02 -6.15
CA GLN A 208 28.65 7.24 -7.58
C GLN A 208 27.60 8.32 -7.85
N ILE A 209 26.57 8.39 -7.01
CA ILE A 209 25.48 9.37 -7.09
C ILE A 209 25.97 10.76 -6.66
N GLU A 210 26.76 10.86 -5.60
CA GLU A 210 27.45 12.10 -5.18
C GLU A 210 28.29 12.67 -6.34
N SER A 211 29.11 11.82 -6.97
CA SER A 211 29.97 12.17 -8.11
C SER A 211 29.20 12.69 -9.32
N VAL A 212 27.99 12.19 -9.56
CA VAL A 212 27.09 12.68 -10.62
C VAL A 212 26.46 14.00 -10.22
N ALA A 213 25.83 14.08 -9.04
CA ALA A 213 25.09 15.25 -8.60
C ALA A 213 25.97 16.51 -8.55
N PHE A 214 27.17 16.43 -7.96
CA PHE A 214 28.13 17.53 -7.92
C PHE A 214 28.88 17.76 -9.25
N GLY A 215 28.73 16.87 -10.24
CA GLY A 215 29.31 17.01 -11.58
C GLY A 215 28.41 17.72 -12.60
N LEU A 216 27.11 17.86 -12.30
CA LEU A 216 26.13 18.47 -13.21
C LEU A 216 26.25 20.00 -13.23
N THR A 217 26.16 20.59 -14.42
CA THR A 217 26.12 22.05 -14.63
C THR A 217 25.21 22.41 -15.80
N LEU A 218 24.38 23.45 -15.63
CA LEU A 218 23.47 23.98 -16.66
C LEU A 218 23.79 25.45 -16.98
N PRO A 219 23.43 25.96 -18.18
CA PRO A 219 23.62 27.37 -18.53
C PRO A 219 22.66 28.29 -17.77
N GLU A 220 23.20 29.34 -17.13
CA GLU A 220 22.42 30.36 -16.39
C GLU A 220 21.39 31.11 -17.24
N LEU A 221 21.60 31.17 -18.57
CA LEU A 221 20.84 31.97 -19.52
C LEU A 221 20.59 31.16 -20.80
N ILE A 222 19.33 31.05 -21.22
CA ILE A 222 18.90 30.33 -22.43
C ILE A 222 17.88 31.15 -23.23
N ASP A 223 17.87 30.99 -24.55
CA ASP A 223 17.00 31.72 -25.49
C ASP A 223 15.91 30.83 -26.11
N ASN A 224 16.31 29.69 -26.68
CA ASN A 224 15.41 28.68 -27.25
C ASN A 224 15.94 27.24 -27.15
N THR A 225 17.15 27.04 -26.60
CA THR A 225 17.79 25.72 -26.50
C THR A 225 18.37 25.46 -25.12
N LEU A 226 18.12 24.26 -24.62
CA LEU A 226 18.68 23.69 -23.40
C LEU A 226 18.91 22.20 -23.65
N ASN A 227 20.07 21.68 -23.24
CA ASN A 227 20.35 20.24 -23.27
C ASN A 227 20.48 19.75 -21.83
N LEU A 228 19.73 18.71 -21.48
CA LEU A 228 19.83 18.04 -20.18
C LEU A 228 20.45 16.65 -20.37
N PRO A 229 21.36 16.20 -19.47
CA PRO A 229 21.92 14.86 -19.51
C PRO A 229 20.95 13.88 -18.85
N PHE A 230 20.37 12.96 -19.64
CA PHE A 230 19.45 11.92 -19.15
C PHE A 230 20.15 10.60 -18.77
N ASN A 231 21.44 10.46 -19.08
CA ASN A 231 22.25 9.27 -18.76
C ASN A 231 23.69 9.70 -18.43
N VAL A 232 24.39 8.95 -17.58
CA VAL A 232 25.78 9.27 -17.20
C VAL A 232 26.79 8.44 -17.99
N PRO A 233 27.72 9.05 -18.74
CA PRO A 233 28.79 8.33 -19.40
C PRO A 233 29.63 7.52 -18.41
N ASN A 234 29.87 6.24 -18.74
CA ASN A 234 30.64 5.25 -17.97
C ASN A 234 29.97 4.65 -16.73
N ILE A 235 28.76 5.04 -16.34
CA ILE A 235 28.00 4.38 -15.25
C ILE A 235 26.79 3.66 -15.84
N SER A 236 26.93 2.37 -16.10
CA SER A 236 25.90 1.55 -16.77
C SER A 236 24.67 1.37 -15.86
N GLY A 237 23.48 1.67 -16.38
CA GLY A 237 22.23 1.59 -15.63
C GLY A 237 21.90 2.83 -14.78
N LEU A 238 22.70 3.91 -14.87
CA LEU A 238 22.38 5.19 -14.23
C LEU A 238 21.63 6.11 -15.22
N LYS A 239 20.37 6.40 -14.89
CA LYS A 239 19.49 7.35 -15.61
C LYS A 239 19.26 8.59 -14.76
N ILE A 240 19.02 9.72 -15.41
CA ILE A 240 18.62 10.98 -14.76
C ILE A 240 17.28 11.39 -15.34
N GLU A 241 16.26 11.41 -14.48
CA GLU A 241 14.96 12.01 -14.78
C GLU A 241 14.99 13.49 -14.38
N TRP A 242 14.46 14.38 -15.21
CA TRP A 242 14.45 15.83 -14.97
C TRP A 242 13.01 16.37 -14.83
N ALA A 243 12.84 17.38 -13.98
CA ALA A 243 11.58 18.07 -13.76
C ALA A 243 11.77 19.59 -13.81
N SER A 244 10.70 20.31 -14.17
CA SER A 244 10.67 21.78 -14.28
C SER A 244 9.60 22.37 -13.39
N ASN A 245 9.93 23.41 -12.62
CA ASN A 245 8.94 24.16 -11.86
C ASN A 245 8.05 25.06 -12.74
N ASN A 246 8.36 25.19 -14.03
CA ASN A 246 7.55 25.88 -15.01
C ASN A 246 7.53 25.09 -16.34
N PRO A 247 6.65 24.07 -16.46
CA PRO A 247 6.53 23.26 -17.67
C PRO A 247 5.96 24.06 -18.86
N GLU A 248 5.31 25.21 -18.64
CA GLU A 248 4.85 26.10 -19.71
C GLU A 248 6.01 26.85 -20.41
N ILE A 249 7.21 26.83 -19.83
CA ILE A 249 8.42 27.46 -20.39
C ILE A 249 9.49 26.43 -20.72
N ILE A 250 9.72 25.43 -19.87
CA ILE A 250 10.68 24.33 -20.15
C ILE A 250 9.94 23.00 -20.04
N VAL A 251 9.56 22.46 -21.20
CA VAL A 251 8.94 21.14 -21.34
C VAL A 251 10.07 20.10 -21.36
N ILE A 252 9.91 19.03 -20.57
CA ILE A 252 10.87 17.93 -20.46
C ILE A 252 10.12 16.63 -20.68
N ASN A 253 10.61 15.79 -21.58
CA ASN A 253 10.09 14.44 -21.80
C ASN A 253 11.21 13.43 -21.48
N ASN A 254 11.13 12.82 -20.29
CA ASN A 254 12.13 11.89 -19.80
C ASN A 254 12.17 10.55 -20.57
N PRO A 255 11.03 9.92 -20.95
CA PRO A 255 11.02 8.74 -21.80
C PRO A 255 11.72 8.94 -23.16
N LEU A 256 11.48 10.07 -23.83
CA LEU A 256 12.08 10.39 -25.13
C LEU A 256 13.45 11.07 -25.02
N GLN A 257 13.88 11.43 -23.80
CA GLN A 257 15.12 12.15 -23.51
C GLN A 257 15.25 13.48 -24.28
N THR A 258 14.15 14.25 -24.32
CA THR A 258 14.06 15.54 -25.03
C THR A 258 13.66 16.71 -24.12
N VAL A 259 14.03 17.92 -24.54
CA VAL A 259 13.79 19.19 -23.83
C VAL A 259 13.37 20.23 -24.85
N GLN A 260 12.34 21.01 -24.54
CA GLN A 260 11.95 22.20 -25.31
C GLN A 260 12.01 23.44 -24.41
N VAL A 261 12.49 24.55 -24.96
CA VAL A 261 12.43 25.87 -24.33
C VAL A 261 11.47 26.75 -25.15
N LEU A 262 10.42 27.22 -24.50
CA LEU A 262 9.43 28.14 -25.05
C LEU A 262 9.79 29.58 -24.66
N SER A 263 9.59 30.55 -25.56
CA SER A 263 9.97 31.95 -25.31
C SER A 263 8.86 32.71 -24.57
N PRO A 264 9.05 33.09 -23.28
CA PRO A 264 8.05 33.85 -22.51
C PRO A 264 7.86 35.30 -23.00
N GLU A 265 6.89 36.03 -22.42
CA GLU A 265 6.72 37.48 -22.67
C GLU A 265 7.81 38.35 -22.02
N THR A 266 8.42 37.86 -20.94
CA THR A 266 9.45 38.51 -20.14
C THR A 266 10.56 37.53 -19.78
N ASP A 267 11.78 38.03 -19.56
CA ASP A 267 12.90 37.18 -19.12
C ASP A 267 12.54 36.50 -17.79
N THR A 268 12.39 35.17 -17.79
CA THR A 268 11.77 34.42 -16.70
C THR A 268 12.72 33.37 -16.13
N PRO A 269 12.96 33.35 -14.80
CA PRO A 269 13.70 32.27 -14.15
C PRO A 269 12.84 31.00 -14.06
N VAL A 270 13.44 29.86 -14.38
CA VAL A 270 12.87 28.52 -14.23
C VAL A 270 13.86 27.68 -13.44
N THR A 271 13.36 26.90 -12.47
CA THR A 271 14.17 26.01 -11.64
C THR A 271 13.93 24.56 -12.05
N LEU A 272 15.00 23.84 -12.32
CA LEU A 272 15.02 22.46 -12.77
C LEU A 272 15.59 21.56 -11.68
N SER A 273 14.82 20.56 -11.27
CA SER A 273 15.26 19.49 -10.36
C SER A 273 15.45 18.18 -11.14
N PHE A 274 16.07 17.19 -10.51
CA PHE A 274 16.29 15.88 -11.12
C PHE A 274 16.26 14.75 -10.09
N THR A 275 15.92 13.56 -10.57
CA THR A 275 16.01 12.29 -9.85
C THR A 275 17.08 11.44 -10.52
N ILE A 276 18.04 10.91 -9.75
CA ILE A 276 18.95 9.87 -10.23
C ILE A 276 18.30 8.51 -9.97
N HIS A 277 18.25 7.67 -10.99
CA HIS A 277 17.87 6.26 -10.87
C HIS A 277 19.10 5.41 -11.15
N TYR A 278 19.42 4.48 -10.26
CA TYR A 278 20.49 3.51 -10.45
C TYR A 278 20.07 2.16 -9.89
N GLN A 279 20.04 1.14 -10.76
CA GLN A 279 19.45 -0.17 -10.44
C GLN A 279 18.01 0.05 -9.92
N ASN A 280 17.62 -0.60 -8.83
CA ASN A 280 16.27 -0.50 -8.25
C ASN A 280 16.14 0.64 -7.23
N ARG A 281 17.01 1.66 -7.27
CA ARG A 281 17.01 2.80 -6.35
C ARG A 281 16.81 4.13 -7.07
N SER A 282 15.97 5.00 -6.50
CA SER A 282 15.69 6.35 -6.99
C SER A 282 16.05 7.40 -5.94
N TYR A 283 16.60 8.54 -6.38
CA TYR A 283 17.27 9.54 -5.55
C TYR A 283 16.88 10.96 -6.02
N SER A 284 15.93 11.59 -5.34
CA SER A 284 15.14 12.73 -5.85
C SER A 284 15.33 14.07 -5.11
N HIS A 285 16.42 14.24 -4.35
CA HIS A 285 16.68 15.47 -3.58
C HIS A 285 18.04 16.08 -3.93
N PHE A 286 18.02 17.21 -4.64
CA PHE A 286 19.19 18.03 -4.99
C PHE A 286 18.76 19.50 -5.12
N ASP A 287 19.64 20.44 -4.77
CA ASP A 287 19.41 21.87 -4.99
C ASP A 287 19.21 22.17 -6.49
N GLY A 288 18.02 22.66 -6.85
CA GLY A 288 17.61 22.79 -8.25
C GLY A 288 18.35 23.87 -9.03
N PHE A 289 18.74 23.55 -10.27
CA PHE A 289 19.40 24.48 -11.18
C PHE A 289 18.43 25.57 -11.64
N THR A 290 18.75 26.84 -11.39
CA THR A 290 17.94 27.96 -11.89
C THR A 290 18.55 28.54 -13.17
N VAL A 291 17.74 28.58 -14.24
CA VAL A 291 18.10 29.09 -15.57
C VAL A 291 17.16 30.23 -15.96
N ILE A 292 17.64 31.24 -16.70
CA ILE A 292 16.85 32.40 -17.11
C ILE A 292 16.54 32.32 -18.59
N VAL A 293 15.25 32.16 -18.92
CA VAL A 293 14.75 32.05 -20.30
C VAL A 293 14.44 33.42 -20.88
N LYS A 294 14.93 33.72 -22.09
CA LYS A 294 14.74 35.03 -22.75
C LYS A 294 13.40 35.16 -23.46
N LYS A 295 12.87 36.38 -23.44
CA LYS A 295 11.57 36.68 -24.04
C LYS A 295 11.52 36.62 -25.58
N GLY A 296 10.33 36.30 -26.11
CA GLY A 296 10.02 36.30 -27.54
C GLY A 296 9.92 37.70 -28.18
N THR A 297 9.83 37.76 -29.52
CA THR A 297 9.98 39.00 -30.30
C THR A 297 8.85 39.35 -31.30
N THR A 298 7.90 38.45 -31.57
CA THR A 298 6.68 38.73 -32.37
C THR A 298 5.54 37.78 -31.98
N PRO A 299 4.25 38.17 -32.10
CA PRO A 299 3.09 37.28 -31.91
C PRO A 299 2.48 36.77 -33.25
N ALA A 300 1.77 35.65 -33.18
CA ALA A 300 1.26 34.92 -34.36
C ALA A 300 -0.17 35.25 -34.81
N PRO A 301 -0.52 34.95 -36.08
CA PRO A 301 -1.88 34.58 -36.47
C PRO A 301 -2.25 33.21 -35.90
N ALA A 302 -3.48 33.08 -35.38
CA ALA A 302 -3.99 31.84 -34.78
C ALA A 302 -4.36 30.77 -35.83
N VAL A 303 -4.28 29.50 -35.43
CA VAL A 303 -4.71 28.33 -36.22
C VAL A 303 -6.24 28.23 -36.22
N THR A 304 -6.81 27.75 -37.33
CA THR A 304 -8.28 27.64 -37.54
C THR A 304 -8.67 26.31 -38.17
N ASP A 305 -9.98 26.00 -38.15
CA ASP A 305 -10.59 24.81 -38.78
C ASP A 305 -9.99 23.46 -38.36
N LEU A 306 -9.79 23.25 -37.04
CA LEU A 306 -9.33 21.96 -36.51
C LEU A 306 -10.34 20.83 -36.80
N SER A 307 -9.86 19.71 -37.37
CA SER A 307 -10.68 18.53 -37.67
C SER A 307 -9.88 17.23 -37.50
N LEU A 308 -10.52 16.21 -36.93
CA LEU A 308 -9.98 14.88 -36.68
C LEU A 308 -10.67 13.83 -37.56
N ASP A 309 -9.91 12.96 -38.22
CA ASP A 309 -10.41 11.80 -38.99
C ASP A 309 -9.50 10.58 -38.70
N GLY A 310 -10.03 9.61 -37.96
CA GLY A 310 -9.20 8.56 -37.34
C GLY A 310 -8.15 9.16 -36.38
N SER A 311 -6.89 8.77 -36.55
CA SER A 311 -5.74 9.36 -35.84
C SER A 311 -5.29 10.71 -36.42
N ILE A 312 -5.76 11.10 -37.62
CA ILE A 312 -5.24 12.26 -38.35
C ILE A 312 -5.95 13.53 -37.91
N LEU A 313 -5.25 14.37 -37.15
CA LEU A 313 -5.66 15.72 -36.82
C LEU A 313 -5.14 16.70 -37.88
N SER A 314 -5.99 17.61 -38.35
CA SER A 314 -5.71 18.55 -39.44
C SER A 314 -6.29 19.94 -39.16
N TRP A 315 -5.76 20.97 -39.83
CA TRP A 315 -6.15 22.37 -39.66
C TRP A 315 -5.91 23.24 -40.89
N THR A 316 -6.51 24.42 -40.94
CA THR A 316 -6.20 25.45 -41.95
C THR A 316 -4.80 26.02 -41.71
N GLY A 317 -3.94 25.93 -42.73
CA GLY A 317 -2.58 26.43 -42.70
C GLY A 317 -2.49 27.96 -42.63
N VAL A 318 -1.48 28.46 -41.92
CA VAL A 318 -1.25 29.89 -41.67
C VAL A 318 -0.19 30.43 -42.62
N GLU A 319 -0.49 31.53 -43.32
CA GLU A 319 0.43 32.16 -44.27
C GLU A 319 1.72 32.64 -43.58
N GLY A 320 2.87 32.15 -44.06
CA GLY A 320 4.18 32.46 -43.52
C GLY A 320 4.67 31.54 -42.39
N ALA A 321 3.85 30.60 -41.88
CA ALA A 321 4.33 29.61 -40.92
C ALA A 321 5.32 28.63 -41.58
N GLU A 322 6.47 28.41 -40.95
CA GLU A 322 7.49 27.45 -41.41
C GLU A 322 7.24 26.04 -40.86
N SER A 323 6.60 25.94 -39.69
CA SER A 323 6.13 24.69 -39.10
C SER A 323 5.05 24.96 -38.04
N TYR A 324 4.40 23.88 -37.60
CA TYR A 324 3.42 23.88 -36.52
C TYR A 324 3.92 22.99 -35.38
N ALA A 325 3.87 23.52 -34.17
CA ALA A 325 4.14 22.81 -32.93
C ALA A 325 2.82 22.24 -32.39
N VAL A 326 2.80 20.93 -32.11
CA VAL A 326 1.66 20.14 -31.67
C VAL A 326 1.85 19.74 -30.21
N TYR A 327 0.83 19.97 -29.39
CA TYR A 327 0.87 19.73 -27.96
C TYR A 327 -0.33 18.91 -27.49
N VAL A 328 -0.12 18.13 -26.43
CA VAL A 328 -1.08 17.23 -25.78
C VAL A 328 -1.10 17.59 -24.30
N ASP A 329 -2.25 18.00 -23.79
CA ASP A 329 -2.44 18.57 -22.43
C ASP A 329 -1.40 19.65 -22.04
N GLY A 330 -0.97 20.44 -23.03
CA GLY A 330 -0.01 21.53 -22.87
C GLY A 330 1.46 21.15 -23.02
N ALA A 331 1.81 19.86 -23.07
CA ALA A 331 3.17 19.41 -23.37
C ALA A 331 3.39 19.27 -24.88
N LEU A 332 4.51 19.79 -25.43
CA LEU A 332 4.85 19.59 -26.83
C LEU A 332 5.17 18.11 -27.08
N VAL A 333 4.52 17.54 -28.10
CA VAL A 333 4.78 16.17 -28.56
C VAL A 333 5.47 16.12 -29.94
N LYS A 334 5.25 17.10 -30.84
CA LYS A 334 5.82 17.07 -32.19
C LYS A 334 5.84 18.43 -32.88
N ILE A 335 6.71 18.56 -33.88
CA ILE A 335 6.70 19.66 -34.86
C ILE A 335 6.45 19.05 -36.25
N VAL A 336 5.58 19.69 -37.05
CA VAL A 336 5.24 19.27 -38.41
C VAL A 336 5.36 20.45 -39.39
N GLU A 337 5.87 20.21 -40.59
CA GLU A 337 5.95 21.21 -41.67
C GLU A 337 4.60 21.42 -42.39
N ASN A 338 3.68 20.47 -42.24
CA ASN A 338 2.38 20.44 -42.91
C ASN A 338 1.25 20.67 -41.90
N SER A 339 0.08 21.10 -42.36
CA SER A 339 -1.08 21.42 -41.51
C SER A 339 -1.89 20.19 -41.06
N PHE A 340 -1.19 19.10 -40.73
CA PHE A 340 -1.76 17.88 -40.16
C PHE A 340 -0.71 17.11 -39.34
N VAL A 341 -1.19 16.28 -38.42
CA VAL A 341 -0.38 15.36 -37.61
C VAL A 341 -1.15 14.04 -37.41
N ASP A 342 -0.40 12.94 -37.34
CA ASP A 342 -0.92 11.61 -37.02
C ASP A 342 -0.75 11.38 -35.51
N LEU A 343 -1.85 11.31 -34.75
CA LEU A 343 -1.82 11.28 -33.28
C LEU A 343 -1.19 9.99 -32.73
N ASP A 344 -1.28 8.88 -33.46
CA ASP A 344 -0.63 7.58 -33.13
C ASP A 344 0.91 7.68 -33.11
N THR A 345 1.48 8.78 -33.62
CA THR A 345 2.92 9.03 -33.64
C THR A 345 3.39 9.96 -32.51
N VAL A 346 2.50 10.35 -31.60
CA VAL A 346 2.71 11.38 -30.57
C VAL A 346 1.99 11.17 -29.23
N ILE A 347 0.99 10.29 -29.18
CA ILE A 347 0.32 9.84 -27.96
C ILE A 347 0.60 8.33 -27.84
N ASP A 348 1.12 7.91 -26.69
CA ASP A 348 1.63 6.56 -26.41
C ASP A 348 0.81 5.82 -25.33
N SER A 349 -0.25 6.45 -24.84
CA SER A 349 -0.99 6.08 -23.64
C SER A 349 -2.48 6.45 -23.77
N ASP A 350 -3.33 5.83 -22.95
CA ASP A 350 -4.78 5.94 -23.04
C ASP A 350 -5.31 7.10 -22.15
N GLY A 351 -6.18 7.98 -22.67
CA GLY A 351 -6.64 9.14 -21.90
C GLY A 351 -7.63 10.09 -22.59
N ARG A 352 -8.01 11.16 -21.88
CA ARG A 352 -8.78 12.30 -22.41
C ARG A 352 -7.83 13.48 -22.56
N TYR A 353 -7.55 13.88 -23.80
CA TYR A 353 -6.44 14.80 -24.10
C TYR A 353 -6.93 16.14 -24.66
N THR A 354 -6.30 17.22 -24.20
CA THR A 354 -6.49 18.58 -24.72
C THR A 354 -5.44 18.85 -25.81
N ILE A 355 -5.83 18.83 -27.08
CA ILE A 355 -4.89 19.05 -28.18
C ILE A 355 -4.82 20.53 -28.54
N GLY A 356 -3.61 21.05 -28.74
CA GLY A 356 -3.36 22.44 -29.14
C GLY A 356 -2.25 22.56 -30.20
N ILE A 357 -2.34 23.60 -31.03
CA ILE A 357 -1.42 23.85 -32.15
C ILE A 357 -0.91 25.30 -32.10
N GLN A 358 0.40 25.47 -32.20
CA GLN A 358 1.10 26.76 -32.31
C GLN A 358 1.84 26.89 -33.64
N THR A 359 1.91 28.10 -34.20
CA THR A 359 2.67 28.40 -35.42
C THR A 359 4.09 28.89 -35.12
N ASN A 360 5.06 28.34 -35.84
CA ASN A 360 6.47 28.76 -35.81
C ASN A 360 6.79 29.62 -37.05
N PRO A 361 7.65 30.66 -36.92
CA PRO A 361 8.33 31.12 -35.71
C PRO A 361 7.49 32.07 -34.82
N PHE A 362 6.23 32.35 -35.18
CA PHE A 362 5.53 33.55 -34.70
C PHE A 362 4.85 33.47 -33.32
N GLY A 363 4.70 32.29 -32.72
CA GLY A 363 4.41 32.15 -31.28
C GLY A 363 3.14 32.83 -30.74
N SER A 364 1.98 32.20 -30.91
CA SER A 364 0.89 32.30 -29.91
C SER A 364 -0.17 31.20 -30.07
N TYR A 365 -0.87 30.91 -28.98
CA TYR A 365 -2.03 30.01 -28.86
C TYR A 365 -3.35 30.78 -29.10
N ALA A 366 -4.51 30.17 -29.35
CA ALA A 366 -4.91 28.76 -29.37
C ALA A 366 -5.88 28.51 -30.57
N PRO A 367 -6.21 27.24 -30.86
CA PRO A 367 -7.41 26.69 -30.21
C PRO A 367 -7.14 25.37 -29.49
N SER A 368 -7.93 25.09 -28.45
CA SER A 368 -7.97 23.80 -27.76
C SER A 368 -9.15 22.96 -28.22
N LEU A 369 -8.88 21.74 -28.70
CA LEU A 369 -9.90 20.72 -28.92
C LEU A 369 -9.74 19.66 -27.83
N ILE A 370 -10.79 19.44 -27.03
CA ILE A 370 -10.85 18.29 -26.13
C ILE A 370 -11.21 17.08 -27.00
N VAL A 371 -10.29 16.12 -27.09
CA VAL A 371 -10.49 14.87 -27.81
C VAL A 371 -10.55 13.73 -26.79
N GLU A 372 -11.65 13.00 -26.80
CA GLU A 372 -11.71 11.66 -26.20
C GLU A 372 -11.20 10.69 -27.26
N ILE A 373 -10.05 10.07 -27.04
CA ILE A 373 -9.42 9.13 -27.97
C ILE A 373 -9.70 7.71 -27.46
N PRO A 374 -10.72 7.00 -27.96
CA PRO A 374 -10.91 5.58 -27.71
C PRO A 374 -9.99 4.78 -28.65
N TYR A 375 -8.68 4.89 -28.44
CA TYR A 375 -7.67 4.10 -29.14
C TYR A 375 -6.58 3.70 -28.17
N GLN A 376 -6.12 2.45 -28.28
CA GLN A 376 -5.48 1.73 -27.20
C GLN A 376 -4.27 0.97 -27.74
N GLN A 377 -3.05 1.47 -27.48
CA GLN A 377 -1.86 0.90 -28.09
C GLN A 377 -1.26 -0.23 -27.24
N ILE A 378 -1.79 -1.45 -27.47
CA ILE A 378 -1.14 -2.70 -27.07
C ILE A 378 0.31 -2.68 -27.60
N PRO A 379 1.37 -2.78 -26.76
CA PRO A 379 2.75 -2.65 -27.22
C PRO A 379 3.06 -3.64 -28.35
N SER A 380 3.71 -3.17 -29.42
CA SER A 380 3.84 -3.91 -30.69
C SER A 380 4.46 -5.32 -30.60
N HIS A 381 5.25 -5.59 -29.56
CA HIS A 381 5.80 -6.93 -29.28
C HIS A 381 4.78 -7.93 -28.70
N VAL A 382 3.66 -7.44 -28.13
CA VAL A 382 2.53 -8.25 -27.61
C VAL A 382 1.19 -7.98 -28.32
N GLU A 383 1.13 -7.03 -29.27
CA GLU A 383 -0.05 -6.72 -30.10
C GLU A 383 -0.73 -7.99 -30.62
N ALA A 384 0.02 -8.86 -31.30
CA ALA A 384 -0.49 -10.09 -31.90
C ALA A 384 -1.02 -11.12 -30.89
N TYR A 385 -0.71 -10.98 -29.59
CA TYR A 385 -1.21 -11.82 -28.51
C TYR A 385 -2.51 -11.26 -27.91
N TYR A 386 -2.61 -9.94 -27.71
CA TYR A 386 -3.76 -9.30 -27.06
C TYR A 386 -4.80 -8.68 -28.01
N ARG A 387 -4.55 -8.63 -29.33
CA ARG A 387 -5.43 -8.00 -30.35
C ARG A 387 -6.93 -8.30 -30.23
N ASP A 388 -7.27 -9.52 -29.78
CA ASP A 388 -8.66 -10.01 -29.76
C ASP A 388 -9.31 -9.91 -28.34
N LEU A 389 -8.71 -9.15 -27.41
CA LEU A 389 -9.20 -8.87 -26.04
C LEU A 389 -9.85 -7.47 -25.96
N ASP A 390 -10.99 -7.35 -25.28
CA ASP A 390 -11.61 -6.03 -25.01
C ASP A 390 -11.14 -5.43 -23.66
N PHE A 391 -10.20 -4.49 -23.72
CA PHE A 391 -9.67 -3.77 -22.55
C PHE A 391 -10.62 -2.68 -22.00
N ALA A 392 -11.76 -2.41 -22.65
CA ALA A 392 -12.82 -1.57 -22.07
C ALA A 392 -13.72 -2.36 -21.11
N LEU A 393 -13.56 -3.68 -21.02
CA LEU A 393 -14.18 -4.50 -19.98
C LEU A 393 -13.53 -4.25 -18.62
N VAL A 394 -14.31 -4.44 -17.56
CA VAL A 394 -13.86 -4.32 -16.16
C VAL A 394 -14.37 -5.48 -15.31
N GLY A 395 -13.78 -5.65 -14.13
CA GLY A 395 -14.19 -6.64 -13.14
C GLY A 395 -14.15 -8.07 -13.67
N ASN A 396 -15.17 -8.86 -13.30
CA ASN A 396 -15.26 -10.26 -13.71
C ASN A 396 -15.46 -10.46 -15.24
N ALA A 397 -15.82 -9.44 -16.01
CA ALA A 397 -15.87 -9.56 -17.47
C ALA A 397 -14.45 -9.67 -18.05
N LEU A 398 -13.60 -8.68 -17.74
CA LEU A 398 -12.18 -8.66 -18.10
C LEU A 398 -11.43 -9.88 -17.56
N LYS A 399 -11.68 -10.28 -16.30
CA LYS A 399 -11.12 -11.53 -15.72
C LYS A 399 -11.42 -12.75 -16.60
N MET A 400 -12.62 -12.86 -17.16
CA MET A 400 -13.04 -14.03 -17.93
C MET A 400 -12.48 -14.05 -19.36
N GLU A 401 -12.33 -12.89 -20.01
CA GLU A 401 -11.64 -12.84 -21.31
C GLU A 401 -10.14 -13.10 -21.17
N LEU A 402 -9.48 -12.49 -20.18
CA LEU A 402 -8.08 -12.80 -19.85
C LEU A 402 -7.90 -14.28 -19.53
N ARG A 403 -8.82 -14.89 -18.76
CA ARG A 403 -8.81 -16.33 -18.50
C ARG A 403 -8.87 -17.16 -19.78
N GLU A 404 -9.74 -16.83 -20.73
CA GLU A 404 -9.86 -17.58 -21.99
C GLU A 404 -8.63 -17.37 -22.88
N LEU A 405 -8.13 -16.14 -23.00
CA LEU A 405 -6.90 -15.83 -23.74
C LEU A 405 -5.70 -16.62 -23.20
N ILE A 406 -5.46 -16.58 -21.88
CA ILE A 406 -4.40 -17.38 -21.23
C ILE A 406 -4.71 -18.89 -21.34
N THR A 407 -5.98 -19.29 -21.47
CA THR A 407 -6.37 -20.69 -21.63
C THR A 407 -6.00 -21.26 -22.98
N VAL A 408 -6.33 -20.56 -24.07
CA VAL A 408 -6.10 -20.97 -25.45
C VAL A 408 -4.60 -20.89 -25.81
N THR A 409 -3.89 -19.89 -25.31
CA THR A 409 -2.48 -19.64 -25.65
C THR A 409 -1.49 -20.55 -24.91
N HIS A 410 -1.84 -21.12 -23.75
CA HIS A 410 -0.99 -22.07 -23.01
C HIS A 410 -0.96 -23.44 -23.72
N THR A 411 -0.29 -23.48 -24.87
CA THR A 411 -0.18 -24.62 -25.77
C THR A 411 0.79 -25.69 -25.25
N THR A 412 1.82 -25.28 -24.50
CA THR A 412 2.89 -26.17 -24.02
C THR A 412 2.88 -26.26 -22.50
N LYS A 413 2.31 -27.34 -21.98
CA LYS A 413 2.28 -27.62 -20.53
C LYS A 413 3.63 -28.19 -20.09
N THR A 414 4.35 -27.39 -19.31
CA THR A 414 5.59 -27.75 -18.61
C THR A 414 5.35 -28.86 -17.56
N SER A 415 6.43 -29.52 -17.15
CA SER A 415 6.42 -30.52 -16.09
C SER A 415 7.30 -30.07 -14.94
N TYR A 416 6.96 -30.44 -13.70
CA TYR A 416 7.79 -30.07 -12.55
C TYR A 416 9.26 -30.55 -12.68
N ALA A 417 9.50 -31.66 -13.41
CA ALA A 417 10.84 -32.13 -13.75
C ALA A 417 11.58 -31.21 -14.74
N SER A 418 10.91 -30.70 -15.80
CA SER A 418 11.54 -29.87 -16.83
C SER A 418 11.82 -28.44 -16.38
N LEU A 419 11.13 -27.93 -15.35
CA LEU A 419 11.42 -26.63 -14.72
C LEU A 419 12.90 -26.47 -14.32
N ARG A 420 13.57 -27.56 -13.94
CA ARG A 420 15.02 -27.58 -13.62
C ARG A 420 15.91 -27.08 -14.77
N GLN A 421 15.43 -27.12 -16.00
CA GLN A 421 16.09 -26.61 -17.19
C GLN A 421 15.47 -25.27 -17.64
N HIS A 422 14.15 -25.13 -17.64
CA HIS A 422 13.48 -23.89 -18.05
C HIS A 422 13.87 -22.68 -17.18
N LEU A 423 14.02 -22.85 -15.85
CA LEU A 423 14.45 -21.77 -14.96
C LEU A 423 15.89 -21.29 -15.24
N GLN A 424 16.73 -22.11 -15.90
CA GLN A 424 18.07 -21.70 -16.38
C GLN A 424 18.01 -20.78 -17.60
N TYR A 425 16.81 -20.50 -18.11
CA TYR A 425 16.53 -19.62 -19.23
C TYR A 425 15.62 -18.46 -18.81
N THR A 426 14.43 -18.75 -18.25
CA THR A 426 13.47 -17.72 -17.82
C THR A 426 14.06 -16.76 -16.80
N ASP A 427 14.80 -17.29 -15.83
CA ASP A 427 15.36 -16.53 -14.71
C ASP A 427 16.88 -16.33 -14.84
N ALA A 428 17.47 -16.54 -16.03
CA ALA A 428 18.90 -16.27 -16.26
C ALA A 428 19.23 -14.78 -16.06
N SER A 429 20.43 -14.46 -15.60
CA SER A 429 20.87 -13.08 -15.32
C SER A 429 20.71 -12.12 -16.53
N LEU A 430 20.71 -10.81 -16.27
CA LEU A 430 20.79 -9.76 -17.30
C LEU A 430 22.25 -9.50 -17.77
N THR A 431 23.25 -9.92 -17.00
CA THR A 431 24.66 -9.52 -17.15
C THR A 431 25.65 -10.69 -17.27
N ASP A 432 25.36 -11.86 -16.68
CA ASP A 432 26.18 -13.08 -16.78
C ASP A 432 25.35 -14.30 -17.21
N ASP A 433 25.49 -14.70 -18.48
CA ASP A 433 24.84 -15.88 -19.07
C ASP A 433 25.11 -17.21 -18.33
N SER A 434 26.09 -17.28 -17.40
CA SER A 434 26.32 -18.44 -16.53
C SER A 434 25.40 -18.49 -15.29
N LYS A 435 24.65 -17.42 -15.01
CA LYS A 435 23.87 -17.24 -13.78
C LYS A 435 22.36 -17.28 -13.97
N ILE A 436 21.66 -17.50 -12.87
CA ILE A 436 20.26 -17.13 -12.66
C ILE A 436 20.16 -16.17 -11.47
N LEU A 437 19.16 -15.28 -11.50
CA LEU A 437 18.76 -14.47 -10.36
C LEU A 437 17.82 -15.30 -9.47
N LEU A 438 18.06 -15.32 -8.17
CA LEU A 438 17.19 -15.98 -7.20
C LEU A 438 16.10 -15.02 -6.70
N PHE A 439 14.88 -15.52 -6.58
CA PHE A 439 13.67 -14.70 -6.47
C PHE A 439 13.63 -13.76 -5.26
N TYR A 440 13.36 -14.28 -4.06
CA TYR A 440 13.25 -13.45 -2.85
C TYR A 440 14.58 -12.84 -2.38
N SER A 441 15.70 -13.36 -2.84
CA SER A 441 17.03 -12.96 -2.37
C SER A 441 17.78 -12.04 -3.34
N ARG A 442 17.25 -11.83 -4.56
CA ARG A 442 17.82 -11.03 -5.68
C ARG A 442 19.34 -11.16 -5.92
N ILE A 443 19.94 -12.29 -5.52
CA ILE A 443 21.36 -12.63 -5.80
C ILE A 443 21.49 -13.51 -7.04
N GLU A 444 22.65 -13.42 -7.68
CA GLU A 444 23.02 -14.28 -8.81
C GLU A 444 23.77 -15.53 -8.38
N VAL A 445 23.33 -16.70 -8.85
CA VAL A 445 23.97 -18.00 -8.56
C VAL A 445 24.19 -18.81 -9.84
N ASP A 446 25.05 -19.83 -9.77
CA ASP A 446 25.30 -20.73 -10.92
C ASP A 446 24.01 -21.40 -11.38
N LYS A 447 23.68 -21.28 -12.68
CA LYS A 447 22.44 -21.83 -13.22
C LYS A 447 22.42 -23.35 -13.33
N THR A 448 23.56 -24.02 -13.17
CA THR A 448 23.66 -25.47 -13.31
C THR A 448 22.87 -26.19 -12.22
N TRP A 449 21.77 -26.85 -12.58
CA TRP A 449 20.97 -27.63 -11.63
C TRP A 449 21.79 -28.73 -10.93
N ASP A 450 22.14 -28.50 -9.66
CA ASP A 450 23.02 -29.36 -8.85
C ASP A 450 22.26 -30.33 -7.92
N ASN A 451 21.03 -30.69 -8.30
CA ASN A 451 20.04 -31.43 -7.50
C ASN A 451 19.39 -30.65 -6.36
N GLY A 452 19.42 -29.31 -6.43
CA GLY A 452 18.65 -28.44 -5.54
C GLY A 452 19.45 -27.93 -4.34
N ALA A 453 20.78 -27.91 -4.44
CA ALA A 453 21.66 -27.45 -3.37
C ALA A 453 22.03 -25.97 -3.53
N THR A 454 22.22 -25.49 -4.76
CA THR A 454 22.37 -24.05 -5.09
C THR A 454 21.02 -23.34 -5.08
N TYR A 455 20.02 -23.88 -5.78
CA TYR A 455 18.68 -23.30 -5.82
C TYR A 455 17.62 -24.40 -5.95
N ASN A 456 16.45 -24.20 -5.34
CA ASN A 456 15.30 -25.07 -5.54
C ASN A 456 14.19 -24.37 -6.35
N ARG A 457 13.01 -24.99 -6.44
CA ARG A 457 11.85 -24.47 -7.17
C ARG A 457 10.83 -24.00 -6.14
N GLU A 458 10.43 -22.74 -6.23
CA GLU A 458 9.47 -22.13 -5.33
C GLU A 458 8.06 -22.15 -5.92
N HIS A 459 7.10 -22.64 -5.13
CA HIS A 459 5.67 -22.42 -5.37
C HIS A 459 5.28 -21.14 -4.62
N VAL A 460 5.33 -19.98 -5.30
CA VAL A 460 5.08 -18.66 -4.70
C VAL A 460 3.72 -18.62 -3.99
N TRP A 461 2.66 -19.14 -4.62
CA TRP A 461 1.51 -19.65 -3.88
C TRP A 461 1.88 -21.02 -3.32
N ALA A 462 2.15 -21.10 -2.02
CA ALA A 462 2.57 -22.34 -1.38
C ALA A 462 1.57 -23.49 -1.63
N GLN A 463 2.07 -24.66 -2.05
CA GLN A 463 1.26 -25.81 -2.50
C GLN A 463 0.17 -26.24 -1.49
N SER A 464 0.45 -26.16 -0.19
CA SER A 464 -0.52 -26.51 0.88
C SER A 464 -1.57 -25.43 1.19
N LEU A 465 -1.48 -24.25 0.55
CA LEU A 465 -2.50 -23.20 0.56
C LEU A 465 -3.32 -23.17 -0.75
N GLY A 466 -2.96 -23.98 -1.75
CA GLY A 466 -3.61 -24.01 -3.08
C GLY A 466 -4.41 -25.28 -3.35
N TRP A 467 -4.79 -25.49 -4.62
CA TRP A 467 -5.51 -26.70 -5.09
C TRP A 467 -4.61 -27.69 -5.86
N PHE A 468 -3.39 -27.27 -6.19
CA PHE A 468 -2.49 -27.94 -7.13
C PHE A 468 -1.42 -28.79 -6.43
N THR A 469 -0.67 -29.58 -7.21
CA THR A 469 0.45 -30.40 -6.71
C THR A 469 1.73 -30.09 -7.51
N GLU A 470 2.23 -31.02 -8.32
CA GLU A 470 3.42 -30.86 -9.19
C GLU A 470 3.02 -30.78 -10.68
N SER A 471 1.79 -30.32 -10.95
CA SER A 471 1.22 -30.20 -12.29
C SER A 471 0.18 -29.09 -12.38
N GLY A 472 -0.09 -28.58 -13.59
CA GLY A 472 -1.00 -27.44 -13.79
C GLY A 472 -0.36 -26.19 -13.22
N ALA A 473 -1.09 -25.43 -12.39
CA ALA A 473 -0.52 -24.33 -11.60
C ALA A 473 0.72 -24.77 -10.78
N GLY A 474 0.75 -26.03 -10.33
CA GLY A 474 1.88 -26.62 -9.63
C GLY A 474 3.14 -26.88 -10.47
N SER A 475 3.11 -26.57 -11.77
CA SER A 475 4.27 -26.64 -12.66
C SER A 475 4.39 -25.47 -13.64
N ASP A 476 3.51 -24.47 -13.60
CA ASP A 476 3.49 -23.32 -14.52
C ASP A 476 4.68 -22.39 -14.28
N LEU A 477 5.42 -22.02 -15.33
CA LEU A 477 6.59 -21.13 -15.23
C LEU A 477 6.25 -19.71 -14.79
N HIS A 478 5.03 -19.21 -15.00
CA HIS A 478 4.59 -17.93 -14.43
C HIS A 478 4.41 -18.01 -12.91
N HIS A 479 4.25 -19.21 -12.36
CA HIS A 479 4.16 -19.42 -10.92
C HIS A 479 5.50 -19.81 -10.30
N ILE A 480 6.24 -20.74 -10.92
CA ILE A 480 7.44 -21.31 -10.30
C ILE A 480 8.67 -20.43 -10.55
N ARG A 481 9.33 -20.02 -9.46
CA ARG A 481 10.58 -19.24 -9.48
C ARG A 481 11.76 -20.06 -8.90
N PRO A 482 13.02 -19.73 -9.21
CA PRO A 482 14.18 -20.29 -8.51
C PRO A 482 14.43 -19.52 -7.20
N THR A 483 14.77 -20.22 -6.12
CA THR A 483 15.13 -19.55 -4.85
C THR A 483 16.16 -20.36 -4.06
N ASP A 484 16.78 -19.74 -3.06
CA ASP A 484 17.75 -20.40 -2.18
C ASP A 484 17.05 -21.45 -1.27
N PRO A 485 17.61 -22.65 -1.07
CA PRO A 485 16.92 -23.71 -0.32
C PRO A 485 16.69 -23.41 1.17
N SER A 486 17.50 -22.56 1.79
CA SER A 486 17.30 -22.09 3.18
C SER A 486 16.29 -20.94 3.24
N VAL A 487 16.26 -20.08 2.21
CA VAL A 487 15.21 -19.07 2.04
C VAL A 487 13.85 -19.75 1.87
N ASN A 488 13.70 -20.68 0.93
CA ASN A 488 12.48 -21.47 0.71
C ASN A 488 11.94 -22.11 2.00
N SER A 489 12.81 -22.83 2.72
CA SER A 489 12.49 -23.47 4.00
C SER A 489 12.04 -22.47 5.08
N SER A 490 12.58 -21.25 5.02
CA SER A 490 12.24 -20.14 5.92
C SER A 490 10.94 -19.43 5.53
N VAL A 491 10.60 -19.32 4.24
CA VAL A 491 9.29 -18.82 3.74
C VAL A 491 8.19 -19.81 4.11
N ASN A 492 8.40 -21.10 3.82
CA ASN A 492 7.49 -22.20 4.17
C ASN A 492 6.08 -22.01 3.57
N ASN A 493 5.03 -22.59 4.17
CA ASN A 493 3.65 -22.38 3.71
C ASN A 493 2.99 -21.10 4.26
N ARG A 494 3.73 -19.99 4.29
CA ARG A 494 3.22 -18.71 4.79
C ARG A 494 2.45 -17.94 3.73
N LYS A 495 1.62 -17.01 4.21
CA LYS A 495 0.95 -16.02 3.37
C LYS A 495 1.81 -14.77 3.25
N PHE A 496 1.64 -14.05 2.15
CA PHE A 496 2.26 -12.74 1.97
C PHE A 496 1.58 -11.68 2.83
N GLY A 497 2.37 -10.90 3.56
CA GLY A 497 1.87 -9.86 4.48
C GLY A 497 3.01 -9.02 5.01
N ASN A 498 2.74 -7.77 5.40
CA ASN A 498 3.72 -6.93 6.08
C ASN A 498 4.00 -7.49 7.49
N VAL A 499 5.27 -7.50 7.93
CA VAL A 499 5.79 -8.29 9.05
C VAL A 499 6.56 -7.42 10.06
N GLU A 500 5.82 -6.62 10.82
CA GLU A 500 6.39 -5.80 11.90
C GLU A 500 7.13 -6.66 12.94
N GLY A 501 8.43 -6.44 13.15
CA GLY A 501 9.23 -7.14 14.17
C GLY A 501 9.30 -8.67 13.97
N GLY A 502 9.30 -9.13 12.71
CA GLY A 502 9.55 -10.53 12.38
C GLY A 502 11.01 -10.95 12.47
N LYS A 503 11.29 -12.21 12.13
CA LYS A 503 12.65 -12.73 11.98
C LYS A 503 13.09 -12.66 10.53
N GLN A 504 14.22 -12.00 10.27
CA GLN A 504 14.85 -11.92 8.96
C GLN A 504 15.32 -13.31 8.47
N ILE A 505 15.18 -13.56 7.18
CA ILE A 505 15.54 -14.84 6.55
C ILE A 505 17.06 -14.95 6.36
N ASN A 506 17.58 -16.17 6.51
CA ASN A 506 18.99 -16.49 6.34
C ASN A 506 19.23 -17.20 5.01
N LEU A 507 20.23 -16.74 4.27
CA LEU A 507 20.70 -17.36 3.03
C LEU A 507 21.48 -18.66 3.34
N SER A 508 21.45 -19.64 2.43
CA SER A 508 22.23 -20.86 2.60
C SER A 508 23.74 -20.60 2.56
N LYS A 509 24.50 -21.45 3.26
CA LYS A 509 25.98 -21.48 3.22
C LYS A 509 26.56 -21.76 1.83
N LYS A 510 25.74 -22.28 0.91
CA LYS A 510 26.14 -22.59 -0.47
C LYS A 510 26.19 -21.32 -1.34
N ASN A 511 25.36 -20.32 -1.02
CA ASN A 511 25.21 -19.09 -1.80
C ASN A 511 25.85 -17.86 -1.13
N GLY A 512 26.46 -18.02 0.05
CA GLY A 512 27.28 -16.98 0.69
C GLY A 512 27.30 -17.07 2.22
N GLU A 513 26.20 -17.53 2.82
CA GLU A 513 25.83 -17.31 4.24
C GLU A 513 25.60 -15.81 4.56
N GLY A 514 24.48 -15.50 5.19
CA GLY A 514 24.09 -14.11 5.48
C GLY A 514 22.60 -13.96 5.70
N LEU A 515 22.14 -12.72 5.75
CA LEU A 515 20.73 -12.33 5.80
C LEU A 515 20.31 -11.78 4.44
N ILE A 516 19.07 -12.06 4.03
CA ILE A 516 18.42 -11.38 2.89
C ILE A 516 17.46 -10.33 3.42
N ASP A 517 17.07 -9.37 2.61
CA ASP A 517 15.87 -8.60 2.97
C ASP A 517 14.63 -9.49 2.83
N GLY A 518 13.71 -9.36 3.77
CA GLY A 518 12.55 -10.25 3.93
C GLY A 518 12.49 -10.99 5.28
N PHE A 519 11.29 -10.97 5.86
CA PHE A 519 11.00 -11.27 7.26
C PHE A 519 9.80 -12.21 7.41
N TYR A 520 9.79 -13.06 8.44
CA TYR A 520 8.62 -13.89 8.76
C TYR A 520 8.21 -13.80 10.23
N LYS A 521 6.90 -13.86 10.48
CA LYS A 521 6.29 -13.81 11.82
C LYS A 521 4.97 -14.58 11.81
N GLY A 522 4.85 -15.58 12.69
CA GLY A 522 3.70 -16.49 12.67
C GLY A 522 3.57 -17.22 11.32
N ASP A 523 2.42 -17.05 10.67
CA ASP A 523 2.06 -17.54 9.34
C ASP A 523 2.22 -16.49 8.22
N LEU A 524 2.79 -15.31 8.50
CA LEU A 524 3.09 -14.26 7.52
C LEU A 524 4.57 -14.22 7.11
N PHE A 525 4.80 -13.93 5.83
CA PHE A 525 6.10 -13.65 5.21
C PHE A 525 6.01 -12.35 4.39
N GLU A 526 6.99 -11.47 4.59
CA GLU A 526 7.24 -10.28 3.79
C GLU A 526 8.54 -10.48 3.00
N PRO A 527 8.53 -10.40 1.66
CA PRO A 527 9.76 -10.38 0.87
C PRO A 527 10.37 -8.96 0.86
N ALA A 528 11.55 -8.82 0.28
CA ALA A 528 12.14 -7.51 -0.04
C ALA A 528 11.17 -6.64 -0.88
N ASP A 529 11.28 -5.31 -0.78
CA ASP A 529 10.36 -4.39 -1.44
C ASP A 529 10.33 -4.61 -2.96
N GLU A 530 11.51 -4.78 -3.57
CA GLU A 530 11.69 -5.08 -5.01
C GLU A 530 11.30 -6.51 -5.41
N VAL A 531 10.42 -7.17 -4.66
CA VAL A 531 9.84 -8.50 -4.95
C VAL A 531 8.32 -8.51 -4.71
N LYS A 532 7.76 -7.46 -4.09
CA LYS A 532 6.36 -7.40 -3.67
C LYS A 532 5.40 -7.40 -4.86
N GLY A 533 5.76 -6.69 -5.93
CA GLY A 533 5.03 -6.59 -7.18
C GLY A 533 5.10 -7.87 -8.01
N ASP A 534 6.30 -8.47 -8.17
CA ASP A 534 6.45 -9.81 -8.77
C ASP A 534 5.49 -10.80 -8.09
N VAL A 535 5.46 -10.83 -6.75
CA VAL A 535 4.56 -11.70 -5.99
C VAL A 535 3.10 -11.40 -6.31
N ALA A 536 2.69 -10.14 -6.27
CA ALA A 536 1.31 -9.74 -6.56
C ALA A 536 0.88 -10.15 -7.98
N ARG A 537 1.69 -9.85 -9.00
CA ARG A 537 1.43 -10.20 -10.41
C ARG A 537 1.38 -11.72 -10.65
N ILE A 538 2.13 -12.51 -9.89
CA ILE A 538 2.02 -13.99 -9.90
C ILE A 538 0.72 -14.48 -9.27
N ILE A 539 0.26 -13.88 -8.16
CA ILE A 539 -1.02 -14.24 -7.54
C ILE A 539 -2.21 -13.82 -8.42
N PHE A 540 -2.20 -12.61 -8.98
CA PHE A 540 -3.23 -12.14 -9.93
C PHE A 540 -3.31 -13.03 -11.18
N TYR A 541 -2.16 -13.48 -11.71
CA TYR A 541 -2.10 -14.48 -12.76
C TYR A 541 -2.81 -15.77 -12.34
N LEU A 542 -2.47 -16.37 -11.20
CA LEU A 542 -3.06 -17.63 -10.75
C LEU A 542 -4.57 -17.54 -10.53
N MET A 543 -5.04 -16.43 -9.92
CA MET A 543 -6.46 -16.13 -9.69
C MET A 543 -7.24 -15.92 -10.99
N THR A 544 -6.59 -15.46 -12.06
CA THR A 544 -7.19 -15.28 -13.38
C THR A 544 -7.14 -16.56 -14.21
N ARG A 545 -5.95 -17.14 -14.38
CA ARG A 545 -5.66 -18.30 -15.23
C ARG A 545 -6.57 -19.49 -14.91
N TYR A 546 -6.64 -19.90 -13.64
CA TYR A 546 -7.17 -21.21 -13.27
C TYR A 546 -8.59 -21.10 -12.70
N PRO A 547 -9.61 -21.79 -13.25
CA PRO A 547 -10.97 -21.76 -12.70
C PRO A 547 -11.06 -22.40 -11.30
N GLU A 548 -10.15 -23.29 -10.93
CA GLU A 548 -10.08 -23.85 -9.58
C GLU A 548 -9.79 -22.78 -8.51
N SER A 549 -9.15 -21.67 -8.89
CA SER A 549 -8.88 -20.54 -7.98
C SER A 549 -10.15 -19.79 -7.56
N ASP A 550 -11.27 -19.90 -8.29
CA ASP A 550 -12.55 -19.26 -7.91
C ASP A 550 -13.16 -19.85 -6.63
N SER A 551 -12.60 -20.95 -6.11
CA SER A 551 -12.93 -21.51 -4.79
C SER A 551 -12.08 -20.93 -3.65
N TYR A 552 -11.19 -19.97 -3.93
CA TYR A 552 -10.23 -19.37 -3.00
C TYR A 552 -10.37 -17.85 -3.01
N SER A 553 -10.13 -17.22 -1.84
CA SER A 553 -9.95 -15.77 -1.70
C SER A 553 -8.47 -15.39 -1.72
N PHE A 554 -8.14 -14.13 -2.02
CA PHE A 554 -6.77 -13.60 -1.84
C PHE A 554 -6.24 -13.83 -0.41
N THR A 555 -7.12 -13.75 0.60
CA THR A 555 -6.82 -14.08 2.00
C THR A 555 -6.41 -15.54 2.26
N SER A 556 -6.39 -16.40 1.23
CA SER A 556 -5.82 -17.76 1.28
C SER A 556 -4.29 -17.76 1.16
N VAL A 557 -3.72 -16.78 0.45
CA VAL A 557 -2.29 -16.71 0.07
C VAL A 557 -1.62 -15.39 0.46
N ALA A 558 -2.38 -14.33 0.72
CA ALA A 558 -1.92 -13.06 1.27
C ALA A 558 -2.75 -12.66 2.50
N SER A 559 -2.40 -11.56 3.16
CA SER A 559 -3.21 -10.96 4.24
C SER A 559 -4.53 -10.41 3.72
N SER A 560 -4.53 -9.80 2.53
CA SER A 560 -5.72 -9.21 1.89
C SER A 560 -5.55 -9.10 0.37
N LEU A 561 -6.53 -8.53 -0.34
CA LEU A 561 -6.45 -8.19 -1.76
C LEU A 561 -5.76 -6.83 -1.95
N GLU A 562 -6.15 -5.88 -1.12
CA GLU A 562 -5.70 -4.48 -1.09
C GLU A 562 -4.18 -4.41 -0.94
N LEU A 563 -3.60 -5.27 -0.10
CA LEU A 563 -2.14 -5.45 0.03
C LEU A 563 -1.46 -5.80 -1.30
N LEU A 564 -2.07 -6.68 -2.11
CA LEU A 564 -1.49 -7.10 -3.39
C LEU A 564 -1.66 -6.02 -4.48
N LEU A 565 -2.72 -5.21 -4.40
CA LEU A 565 -2.89 -4.03 -5.26
C LEU A 565 -1.86 -2.95 -4.91
N GLU A 566 -1.68 -2.66 -3.62
CA GLU A 566 -0.62 -1.80 -3.07
C GLU A 566 0.77 -2.27 -3.51
N TRP A 567 1.10 -3.54 -3.29
CA TRP A 567 2.39 -4.14 -3.68
C TRP A 567 2.64 -4.08 -5.20
N ASN A 568 1.62 -4.28 -6.03
CA ASN A 568 1.72 -4.14 -7.49
C ASN A 568 1.91 -2.69 -7.97
N ALA A 569 1.45 -1.70 -7.20
CA ALA A 569 1.64 -0.29 -7.50
C ALA A 569 2.98 0.27 -6.99
N LEU A 570 3.47 -0.21 -5.84
CA LEU A 570 4.74 0.23 -5.24
C LEU A 570 5.99 -0.40 -5.89
N ASP A 571 5.88 -1.64 -6.38
CA ASP A 571 6.97 -2.38 -7.04
C ASP A 571 6.61 -2.62 -8.52
N PRO A 572 6.83 -1.64 -9.43
CA PRO A 572 6.49 -1.74 -10.84
C PRO A 572 7.34 -2.78 -11.59
N VAL A 573 6.87 -3.22 -12.75
CA VAL A 573 7.51 -4.26 -13.57
C VAL A 573 8.93 -3.83 -14.00
N ASP A 574 9.94 -4.64 -13.70
CA ASP A 574 11.34 -4.39 -14.08
C ASP A 574 11.75 -5.11 -15.39
N GLU A 575 12.95 -4.79 -15.89
CA GLU A 575 13.50 -5.41 -17.12
C GLU A 575 13.67 -6.94 -16.98
N PHE A 576 13.93 -7.43 -15.76
CA PHE A 576 14.09 -8.85 -15.52
C PHE A 576 12.74 -9.58 -15.63
N GLU A 577 11.69 -9.05 -15.01
CA GLU A 577 10.33 -9.59 -14.99
C GLU A 577 9.67 -9.53 -16.38
N ALA A 578 9.78 -8.41 -17.09
CA ALA A 578 9.26 -8.28 -18.46
C ALA A 578 9.90 -9.31 -19.41
N ARG A 579 11.24 -9.37 -19.43
CA ARG A 579 12.00 -10.37 -20.21
C ARG A 579 11.71 -11.81 -19.76
N ARG A 580 11.39 -12.02 -18.48
CA ARG A 580 10.97 -13.33 -17.95
C ARG A 580 9.58 -13.73 -18.48
N ASN A 581 8.66 -12.78 -18.63
CA ASN A 581 7.35 -13.01 -19.24
C ASN A 581 7.52 -13.44 -20.71
N ASP A 582 8.36 -12.75 -21.49
CA ASP A 582 8.73 -13.15 -22.87
C ASP A 582 9.29 -14.57 -22.94
N ARG A 583 10.33 -14.87 -22.15
CA ARG A 583 10.96 -16.21 -22.13
C ARG A 583 10.03 -17.31 -21.64
N THR A 584 9.03 -16.97 -20.83
CA THR A 584 8.00 -17.92 -20.40
C THR A 584 6.97 -18.16 -21.50
N TRP A 585 6.60 -17.11 -22.24
CA TRP A 585 5.75 -17.18 -23.42
C TRP A 585 6.38 -18.01 -24.54
N GLU A 586 7.68 -17.85 -24.81
CA GLU A 586 8.41 -18.70 -25.76
C GLU A 586 8.33 -20.20 -25.43
N ILE A 587 8.22 -20.55 -24.14
CA ILE A 587 8.16 -21.94 -23.67
C ILE A 587 6.72 -22.47 -23.62
N GLN A 588 5.79 -21.72 -23.02
CA GLN A 588 4.43 -22.20 -22.72
C GLN A 588 3.38 -21.79 -23.77
N GLY A 589 3.67 -20.74 -24.54
CA GLY A 589 2.77 -20.07 -25.47
C GLY A 589 1.93 -18.94 -24.84
N ASN A 590 1.86 -18.86 -23.51
CA ASN A 590 1.06 -17.85 -22.80
C ASN A 590 1.91 -16.84 -22.02
N ARG A 591 1.41 -15.62 -21.91
CA ARG A 591 1.95 -14.52 -21.09
C ARG A 591 1.25 -14.42 -19.75
N ASN A 592 1.81 -13.61 -18.84
CA ASN A 592 1.12 -13.06 -17.68
C ASN A 592 0.67 -11.62 -17.98
N PRO A 593 -0.64 -11.36 -18.18
CA PRO A 593 -1.12 -10.02 -18.51
C PRO A 593 -0.83 -8.97 -17.45
N PHE A 594 -0.68 -9.34 -16.17
CA PHE A 594 -0.37 -8.38 -15.11
C PHE A 594 1.09 -7.92 -15.13
N ILE A 595 1.97 -8.58 -15.90
CA ILE A 595 3.34 -8.13 -16.18
C ILE A 595 3.38 -7.26 -17.45
N ASP A 596 2.59 -7.59 -18.48
CA ASP A 596 2.48 -6.73 -19.67
C ASP A 596 1.69 -5.43 -19.39
N PHE A 597 0.72 -5.50 -18.46
CA PHE A 597 -0.22 -4.43 -18.12
C PHE A 597 -0.59 -4.51 -16.62
N SER A 598 0.22 -3.92 -15.74
CA SER A 598 -0.01 -3.98 -14.28
C SER A 598 -1.34 -3.34 -13.83
N PHE A 599 -1.89 -2.40 -14.61
CA PHE A 599 -3.20 -1.77 -14.35
C PHE A 599 -4.39 -2.74 -14.46
N LEU A 600 -4.25 -3.88 -15.14
CA LEU A 600 -5.32 -4.89 -15.25
C LEU A 600 -5.74 -5.43 -13.87
N ALA A 601 -4.88 -5.37 -12.85
CA ALA A 601 -5.24 -5.77 -11.50
C ALA A 601 -6.29 -4.83 -10.90
N ASP A 602 -6.10 -3.53 -11.06
CA ASP A 602 -7.01 -2.49 -10.59
C ASP A 602 -8.35 -2.54 -11.36
N GLN A 603 -8.30 -2.63 -12.70
CA GLN A 603 -9.50 -2.77 -13.53
C GLN A 603 -10.37 -4.01 -13.22
N ILE A 604 -9.84 -5.03 -12.54
CA ILE A 604 -10.57 -6.25 -12.16
C ILE A 604 -11.02 -6.22 -10.68
N TRP A 605 -10.27 -5.55 -9.80
CA TRP A 605 -10.39 -5.73 -8.34
C TRP A 605 -10.30 -4.47 -7.48
N GLY A 606 -10.06 -3.28 -8.06
CA GLY A 606 -10.11 -1.98 -7.37
C GLY A 606 -11.52 -1.44 -7.11
#